data_AF-A0A6D0IIU9-F1
#
_entry.id   AF-A0A6D0IIU9-F1
#
_cell.length_a   1.000
_cell.length_b   1.000
_cell.length_c   1.000
_cell.angle_alpha   90.00
_cell.angle_beta   90.00
_cell.angle_gamma   90.00
#
_symmetry.space_group_name_H-M   'P 1'
#
loop_
_entity.id
_entity.type
_entity.pdbx_description
1 polymer ?
#
loop_
_entity_poly.entity_id
_entity_poly.type
_entity_poly.pdbx_seq_one_letter_code
_entity_poly.pdbx_strand_id
1 'polypeptide(L)'
;MSQETPASTTEAQIKNKRRISPFWLLPFIALMIAGWLIWDSYQDRGNTVTIDFMSADGIVPGRTPVRYQGVEVGTVQDISLSDDLRKIEVKVSIKSDMKDALREETQFWLVTPKASLAGVSGLDALVGGNYIGMMPGKGKEQDHFVALDTQPKYRLDNGDLMIHLQA
;
A
#
# COMPACT_ATOMS: atom_id res chain seq x y z
N MET A 1 -52.33 33.42 79.36
CA MET A 1 -51.68 32.16 78.93
C MET A 1 -51.28 32.33 77.47
N SER A 2 -49.99 32.52 77.21
CA SER A 2 -49.42 32.65 75.87
C SER A 2 -49.11 31.25 75.36
N GLN A 3 -49.68 30.84 74.23
CA GLN A 3 -49.30 29.60 73.56
C GLN A 3 -48.20 29.91 72.55
N GLU A 4 -46.98 29.46 72.85
CA GLU A 4 -45.85 29.50 71.91
C GLU A 4 -46.06 28.43 70.84
N THR A 5 -46.18 28.85 69.58
CA THR A 5 -46.25 27.94 68.42
C THR A 5 -44.85 27.35 68.16
N PRO A 6 -44.69 26.02 68.05
CA PRO A 6 -43.37 25.45 67.79
C PRO A 6 -42.94 25.74 66.36
N ALA A 7 -41.74 26.34 66.20
CA ALA A 7 -41.12 26.56 64.90
C ALA A 7 -40.72 25.20 64.29
N SER A 8 -41.33 24.84 63.16
CA SER A 8 -40.96 23.64 62.41
C SER A 8 -39.64 23.88 61.68
N THR A 9 -38.55 23.34 62.20
CA THR A 9 -37.25 23.30 61.51
C THR A 9 -37.31 22.29 60.37
N THR A 10 -37.54 22.79 59.16
CA THR A 10 -37.44 22.00 57.92
C THR A 10 -35.97 21.65 57.68
N GLU A 11 -35.55 20.45 58.07
CA GLU A 11 -34.26 19.90 57.66
C GLU A 11 -34.26 19.65 56.14
N ALA A 12 -33.40 20.37 55.43
CA ALA A 12 -33.22 20.21 54.00
C ALA A 12 -32.50 18.88 53.70
N GLN A 13 -33.26 17.89 53.24
CA GLN A 13 -32.72 16.63 52.70
C GLN A 13 -32.05 16.90 51.34
N ILE A 14 -30.74 17.14 51.35
CA ILE A 14 -29.93 17.36 50.14
C ILE A 14 -29.80 16.04 49.36
N LYS A 15 -30.65 15.85 48.35
CA LYS A 15 -30.48 14.77 47.36
C LYS A 15 -29.44 15.18 46.33
N ASN A 16 -28.23 14.65 46.48
CA ASN A 16 -27.12 14.89 45.57
C ASN A 16 -27.32 14.10 44.26
N LYS A 17 -27.88 14.76 43.23
CA LYS A 17 -28.07 14.15 41.91
C LYS A 17 -26.77 14.35 41.11
N ARG A 18 -25.87 13.36 41.13
CA ARG A 18 -24.68 13.32 40.25
C ARG A 18 -25.12 13.35 38.80
N ARG A 19 -25.21 14.56 38.22
CA ARG A 19 -25.40 14.77 36.78
C ARG A 19 -24.02 14.89 36.15
N ILE A 20 -23.40 13.75 35.87
CA ILE A 20 -22.31 13.75 34.89
C ILE A 20 -22.99 14.08 33.57
N SER A 21 -22.69 15.26 33.03
CA SER A 21 -23.40 15.79 31.87
C SER A 21 -23.18 14.86 30.66
N PRO A 22 -24.23 14.44 29.93
CA PRO A 22 -24.10 13.55 28.77
C PRO A 22 -23.13 14.08 27.70
N PHE A 23 -22.88 15.40 27.70
CA PHE A 23 -21.93 16.07 26.82
C PHE A 23 -20.46 15.63 27.00
N TRP A 24 -20.11 14.97 28.11
CA TRP A 24 -18.76 14.40 28.29
C TRP A 24 -18.51 13.13 27.46
N LEU A 25 -19.55 12.54 26.84
CA LEU A 25 -19.38 11.44 25.90
C LEU A 25 -18.79 11.90 24.57
N LEU A 26 -19.03 13.14 24.15
CA LEU A 26 -18.54 13.70 22.89
C LEU A 26 -17.01 13.63 22.75
N PRO A 27 -16.18 14.09 23.72
CA PRO A 27 -14.73 13.95 23.62
C PRO A 27 -14.29 12.48 23.61
N PHE A 28 -14.98 11.60 24.32
CA PHE A 28 -14.64 10.18 24.36
C PHE A 28 -14.93 9.48 23.01
N ILE A 29 -16.08 9.78 22.40
CA ILE A 29 -16.44 9.29 21.07
C ILE A 29 -15.46 9.82 20.03
N ALA A 30 -15.10 11.11 20.09
CA ALA A 30 -14.10 11.70 19.20
C ALA A 30 -12.74 10.99 19.33
N LEU A 31 -12.30 10.70 20.56
CA LEU A 31 -11.05 9.96 20.83
C LEU A 31 -11.11 8.53 20.29
N MET A 32 -12.27 7.86 20.41
CA MET A 32 -12.50 6.54 19.83
C MET A 32 -12.40 6.55 18.30
N ILE A 33 -13.05 7.51 17.63
CA ILE A 33 -13.01 7.63 16.17
C ILE A 33 -11.58 7.95 15.71
N ALA A 34 -10.90 8.86 16.39
CA ALA A 34 -9.51 9.21 16.07
C ALA A 34 -8.56 8.00 16.24
N GLY A 35 -8.69 7.26 17.35
CA GLY A 35 -7.94 6.03 17.57
C GLY A 35 -8.23 4.98 16.51
N TRP A 36 -9.48 4.88 16.08
CA TRP A 36 -9.87 3.94 15.04
C TRP A 36 -9.29 4.31 13.66
N LEU A 37 -9.34 5.59 13.27
CA LEU A 37 -8.72 6.07 12.02
C LEU A 37 -7.20 5.87 12.00
N ILE A 38 -6.52 6.04 13.15
CA ILE A 38 -5.08 5.77 13.26
C ILE A 38 -4.78 4.29 13.04
N TRP A 39 -5.59 3.39 13.60
CA TRP A 39 -5.41 1.95 13.48
C TRP A 39 -5.68 1.46 12.05
N ASP A 40 -6.76 1.93 11.44
CA ASP A 40 -7.14 1.65 10.06
C ASP A 40 -6.05 2.10 9.08
N SER A 41 -5.53 3.32 9.27
CA SER A 41 -4.40 3.85 8.49
C SER A 41 -3.10 3.06 8.66
N TYR A 42 -2.93 2.31 9.76
CA TYR A 42 -1.75 1.46 9.94
C TYR A 42 -1.87 0.11 9.21
N GLN A 43 -3.09 -0.39 8.99
CA GLN A 43 -3.33 -1.65 8.27
C GLN A 43 -3.40 -1.46 6.75
N ASP A 44 -3.97 -0.34 6.28
CA ASP A 44 -4.13 -0.05 4.85
C ASP A 44 -2.87 0.48 4.15
N ARG A 45 -1.80 0.73 4.91
CA ARG A 45 -0.46 0.90 4.36
C ARG A 45 0.06 -0.47 3.96
N GLY A 46 -0.45 -0.99 2.84
CA GLY A 46 0.16 -2.08 2.10
C GLY A 46 1.66 -1.85 1.97
N ASN A 47 2.42 -2.93 1.84
CA ASN A 47 3.88 -2.90 1.80
C ASN A 47 4.34 -1.95 0.69
N THR A 48 4.68 -0.73 1.08
CA THR A 48 5.10 0.31 0.14
C THR A 48 6.55 0.04 -0.19
N VAL A 49 6.84 -0.16 -1.47
CA VAL A 49 8.18 -0.39 -1.98
C VAL A 49 8.56 0.71 -2.96
N THR A 50 9.84 1.05 -2.99
CA THR A 50 10.39 2.01 -3.94
C THR A 50 11.08 1.23 -5.05
N ILE A 51 10.78 1.56 -6.30
CA ILE A 51 11.38 0.93 -7.46
C ILE A 51 12.06 2.02 -8.31
N ASP A 52 13.36 1.89 -8.50
CA ASP A 52 14.14 2.77 -9.36
C ASP A 52 13.96 2.38 -10.83
N PHE A 53 13.45 3.30 -11.63
CA PHE A 53 13.38 3.19 -13.09
C PHE A 53 14.32 4.18 -13.77
N MET A 54 14.85 3.81 -14.94
CA MET A 54 15.56 4.74 -15.83
C MET A 54 14.60 5.68 -16.57
N SER A 55 13.40 5.19 -16.92
CA SER A 55 12.30 5.97 -17.47
C SER A 55 10.96 5.48 -16.89
N ALA A 56 10.03 6.40 -16.65
CA ALA A 56 8.69 6.14 -16.15
C ALA A 56 7.61 6.47 -17.20
N ASP A 57 7.96 6.39 -18.49
CA ASP A 57 7.06 6.71 -19.59
C ASP A 57 5.73 5.92 -19.50
N GLY A 58 4.64 6.67 -19.33
CA GLY A 58 3.29 6.13 -19.20
C GLY A 58 3.01 5.35 -17.91
N ILE A 59 3.85 5.47 -16.88
CA ILE A 59 3.49 5.12 -15.51
C ILE A 59 2.65 6.27 -14.94
N VAL A 60 1.50 5.94 -14.33
CA VAL A 60 0.60 6.93 -13.74
C VAL A 60 0.21 6.52 -12.31
N PRO A 61 0.42 7.40 -11.31
CA PRO A 61 -0.05 7.19 -9.94
C PRO A 61 -1.55 6.88 -9.88
N GLY A 62 -1.92 5.91 -9.04
CA GLY A 62 -3.29 5.45 -8.84
C GLY A 62 -3.92 4.70 -10.01
N ARG A 63 -3.20 4.51 -11.13
CA ARG A 63 -3.73 3.83 -12.34
C ARG A 63 -2.87 2.68 -12.83
N THR A 64 -1.55 2.79 -12.75
CA THR A 64 -0.66 1.73 -13.24
C THR A 64 -0.63 0.57 -12.24
N PRO A 65 -1.10 -0.63 -12.63
CA PRO A 65 -1.09 -1.79 -11.75
C PRO A 65 0.28 -2.46 -11.77
N VAL A 66 0.60 -3.15 -10.67
CA VAL A 66 1.69 -4.11 -10.61
C VAL A 66 1.11 -5.50 -10.74
N ARG A 67 1.66 -6.31 -11.65
CA ARG A 67 1.13 -7.62 -11.99
C ARG A 67 2.17 -8.71 -11.84
N TYR A 68 1.76 -9.81 -11.23
CA TYR A 68 2.49 -11.08 -11.24
C TYR A 68 1.64 -12.10 -11.99
N GLN A 69 2.21 -12.73 -13.03
CA GLN A 69 1.51 -13.72 -13.86
C GLN A 69 0.12 -13.25 -14.38
N GLY A 70 0.00 -11.96 -14.69
CA GLY A 70 -1.24 -11.35 -15.17
C GLY A 70 -2.25 -10.95 -14.06
N VAL A 71 -2.00 -11.33 -12.81
CA VAL A 71 -2.84 -10.95 -11.66
C VAL A 71 -2.33 -9.67 -11.04
N GLU A 72 -3.25 -8.74 -10.74
CA GLU A 72 -2.92 -7.49 -10.05
C GLU A 72 -2.57 -7.72 -8.58
N VAL A 73 -1.33 -7.38 -8.22
CA VAL A 73 -0.74 -7.57 -6.88
C VAL A 73 -0.40 -6.25 -6.19
N GLY A 74 -0.60 -5.12 -6.85
CA GLY A 74 -0.35 -3.81 -6.29
C GLY A 74 -0.65 -2.68 -7.27
N THR A 75 -0.38 -1.45 -6.84
CA THR A 75 -0.67 -0.25 -7.62
C THR A 75 0.37 0.83 -7.33
N VAL A 76 0.77 1.56 -8.36
CA VAL A 76 1.65 2.73 -8.22
C VAL A 76 0.94 3.81 -7.42
N GLN A 77 1.58 4.33 -6.39
CA GLN A 77 1.04 5.38 -5.53
C GLN A 77 1.64 6.76 -5.82
N ASP A 78 2.93 6.81 -6.15
CA ASP A 78 3.63 8.08 -6.34
C ASP A 78 4.84 7.89 -7.27
N ILE A 79 5.25 8.99 -7.92
CA ILE A 79 6.41 9.03 -8.79
C ILE A 79 7.21 10.29 -8.46
N SER A 80 8.46 10.11 -8.08
CA SER A 80 9.41 11.18 -7.80
C SER A 80 10.69 10.99 -8.60
N LEU A 81 11.43 12.07 -8.79
CA LEU A 81 12.78 11.99 -9.35
C LEU A 81 13.76 11.89 -8.18
N SER A 82 14.81 11.07 -8.32
CA SER A 82 15.85 10.92 -7.30
C SER A 82 16.57 12.25 -7.05
N ASP A 83 17.19 12.41 -5.88
CA ASP A 83 17.90 13.64 -5.49
C ASP A 83 19.01 14.04 -6.49
N ASP A 84 19.61 13.04 -7.15
CA ASP A 84 20.65 13.24 -8.16
C ASP A 84 20.10 13.43 -9.59
N LEU A 85 18.78 13.42 -9.75
CA LEU A 85 18.04 13.55 -11.01
C LEU A 85 18.36 12.48 -12.07
N ARG A 86 19.00 11.37 -11.68
CA ARG A 86 19.42 10.31 -12.61
C ARG A 86 18.44 9.16 -12.72
N LYS A 87 17.53 9.02 -11.76
CA LYS A 87 16.58 7.91 -11.70
C LYS A 87 15.20 8.41 -11.32
N ILE A 88 14.19 7.65 -11.70
CA ILE A 88 12.81 7.91 -11.31
C ILE A 88 12.44 6.88 -10.24
N GLU A 89 12.13 7.37 -9.05
CA GLU A 89 11.67 6.58 -7.93
C GLU A 89 10.16 6.43 -8.00
N VAL A 90 9.70 5.20 -8.20
CA VAL A 90 8.28 4.87 -8.26
C VAL A 90 7.90 4.17 -6.96
N LYS A 91 7.01 4.79 -6.18
CA LYS A 91 6.48 4.18 -4.97
C LYS A 91 5.25 3.36 -5.32
N VAL A 92 5.26 2.11 -4.90
CA VAL A 92 4.21 1.15 -5.21
C VAL A 92 3.66 0.57 -3.91
N SER A 93 2.34 0.51 -3.79
CA SER A 93 1.68 -0.25 -2.73
C SER A 93 1.45 -1.68 -3.20
N ILE A 94 2.07 -2.64 -2.52
CA ILE A 94 1.90 -4.07 -2.77
C ILE A 94 0.91 -4.63 -1.74
N LYS A 95 0.01 -5.50 -2.21
CA LYS A 95 -0.97 -6.19 -1.35
C LYS A 95 -0.25 -7.03 -0.28
N SER A 96 -0.83 -7.12 0.90
CA SER A 96 -0.23 -7.80 2.06
C SER A 96 0.01 -9.30 1.83
N ASP A 97 -0.77 -9.94 0.96
CA ASP A 97 -0.59 -11.34 0.55
C ASP A 97 0.69 -11.60 -0.25
N MET A 98 1.26 -10.55 -0.86
CA MET A 98 2.50 -10.59 -1.64
C MET A 98 3.71 -10.04 -0.87
N LYS A 99 3.55 -9.73 0.43
CA LYS A 99 4.64 -9.24 1.28
C LYS A 99 5.85 -10.17 1.29
N ASP A 100 5.62 -11.49 1.38
CA ASP A 100 6.68 -12.48 1.42
C ASP A 100 7.45 -12.61 0.10
N ALA A 101 6.89 -12.11 -1.00
CA ALA A 101 7.51 -12.09 -2.31
C ALA A 101 8.42 -10.87 -2.55
N LEU A 102 8.52 -9.94 -1.60
CA LEU A 102 9.41 -8.78 -1.66
C LEU A 102 10.79 -9.13 -1.08
N ARG A 103 11.63 -9.74 -1.91
CA ARG A 103 12.92 -10.31 -1.51
C ARG A 103 14.06 -9.76 -2.37
N GLU A 104 15.31 -9.92 -1.93
CA GLU A 104 16.50 -9.41 -2.63
C GLU A 104 16.56 -9.75 -4.12
N GLU A 105 16.13 -10.94 -4.52
CA GLU A 105 16.14 -11.37 -5.93
C GLU A 105 14.83 -11.08 -6.68
N THR A 106 13.89 -10.35 -6.07
CA THR A 106 12.63 -9.98 -6.72
C THR A 106 12.87 -8.95 -7.80
N GLN A 107 12.34 -9.21 -8.99
CA GLN A 107 12.58 -8.41 -10.17
C GLN A 107 11.31 -7.67 -10.59
N PHE A 108 11.49 -6.43 -11.03
CA PHE A 108 10.42 -5.59 -11.56
C PHE A 108 10.80 -5.09 -12.95
N TRP A 109 9.85 -4.91 -13.85
CA TRP A 109 10.08 -4.32 -15.17
C TRP A 109 8.82 -3.60 -15.67
N LEU A 110 8.98 -2.56 -16.49
CA LEU A 110 7.86 -1.88 -17.11
C LEU A 110 7.45 -2.61 -18.39
N VAL A 111 6.18 -3.00 -18.50
CA VAL A 111 5.61 -3.53 -19.74
C VAL A 111 4.84 -2.42 -20.44
N THR A 112 5.33 -2.04 -21.62
CA THR A 112 4.67 -1.10 -22.51
C THR A 112 4.17 -1.81 -23.77
N PRO A 113 2.98 -1.46 -24.29
CA PRO A 113 2.49 -2.01 -25.54
C PRO A 113 3.38 -1.51 -26.68
N LYS A 114 3.92 -2.43 -27.47
CA LYS A 114 4.69 -2.11 -28.67
C LYS A 114 3.94 -2.64 -29.89
N ALA A 115 3.47 -1.74 -30.74
CA ALA A 115 2.93 -2.11 -32.04
C ALA A 115 4.09 -2.35 -33.01
N SER A 116 4.25 -3.59 -33.49
CA SER A 116 5.22 -3.94 -34.53
C SER A 116 4.50 -4.55 -35.73
N LEU A 117 4.93 -4.18 -36.93
CA LEU A 117 4.39 -4.69 -38.20
C LEU A 117 4.74 -6.17 -38.44
N ALA A 118 5.68 -6.73 -37.67
CA ALA A 118 6.15 -8.12 -37.78
C ALA A 118 5.46 -9.10 -36.81
N GLY A 119 4.57 -8.62 -35.94
CA GLY A 119 3.91 -9.42 -34.92
C GLY A 119 3.52 -8.56 -33.70
N VAL A 120 2.53 -9.02 -32.94
CA VAL A 120 1.99 -8.28 -31.80
C VAL A 120 2.57 -8.84 -30.50
N SER A 121 3.42 -8.07 -29.81
CA SER A 121 3.88 -8.38 -28.46
C SER A 121 3.22 -7.42 -27.49
N GLY A 122 2.65 -7.93 -26.40
CA GLY A 122 1.96 -7.09 -25.41
C GLY A 122 0.57 -6.60 -25.84
N LEU A 123 -0.19 -7.39 -26.60
CA LEU A 123 -1.61 -7.11 -26.90
C LEU A 123 -2.44 -6.84 -25.63
N ASP A 124 -2.13 -7.53 -24.53
CA ASP A 124 -2.79 -7.32 -23.23
C ASP A 124 -2.67 -5.86 -22.74
N ALA A 125 -1.57 -5.18 -23.09
CA ALA A 125 -1.32 -3.78 -22.75
C ALA A 125 -1.96 -2.80 -23.75
N LEU A 126 -2.37 -3.23 -24.95
CA LEU A 126 -3.13 -2.37 -25.87
C LEU A 126 -4.54 -2.09 -25.35
N VAL A 127 -5.13 -3.05 -24.62
CA VAL A 127 -6.45 -2.89 -23.98
C VAL A 127 -6.30 -2.45 -22.52
N GLY A 128 -5.31 -2.98 -21.80
CA GLY A 128 -5.12 -2.75 -20.36
C GLY A 128 -4.17 -1.60 -19.98
N GLY A 129 -3.46 -1.00 -20.94
CA GLY A 129 -2.45 0.02 -20.70
C GLY A 129 -1.12 -0.52 -20.14
N ASN A 130 -0.22 0.41 -19.80
CA ASN A 130 1.07 0.08 -19.18
C ASN A 130 0.87 -0.54 -17.79
N TYR A 131 1.70 -1.52 -17.47
CA TYR A 131 1.74 -2.14 -16.15
C TYR A 131 3.17 -2.50 -15.76
N ILE A 132 3.42 -2.62 -14.45
CA ILE A 132 4.71 -3.09 -13.94
C ILE A 132 4.61 -4.60 -13.73
N GLY A 133 5.48 -5.36 -14.37
CA GLY A 133 5.63 -6.78 -14.10
C GLY A 133 6.46 -7.01 -12.84
N MET A 134 6.09 -8.02 -12.06
CA MET A 134 6.82 -8.50 -10.89
C MET A 134 7.22 -9.96 -11.12
N MET A 135 8.39 -10.36 -10.63
CA MET A 135 8.81 -11.76 -10.52
C MET A 135 9.45 -11.97 -9.13
N PRO A 136 8.81 -12.75 -8.23
CA PRO A 136 9.36 -13.06 -6.92
C PRO A 136 10.69 -13.80 -7.02
N GLY A 137 11.63 -13.45 -6.14
CA GLY A 137 12.91 -14.13 -5.99
C GLY A 137 13.11 -14.67 -4.58
N LYS A 138 14.32 -15.19 -4.32
CA LYS A 138 14.75 -15.62 -2.99
C LYS A 138 15.53 -14.50 -2.29
N GLY A 139 16.00 -14.79 -1.09
CA GLY A 139 16.85 -13.88 -0.31
C GLY A 139 16.13 -13.25 0.87
N LYS A 140 16.72 -12.19 1.40
CA LYS A 140 16.16 -11.44 2.54
C LYS A 140 15.05 -10.49 2.10
N GLU A 141 14.26 -10.02 3.06
CA GLU A 141 13.23 -9.02 2.80
C GLU A 141 13.87 -7.70 2.34
N GLN A 142 13.28 -7.10 1.30
CA GLN A 142 13.75 -5.85 0.72
C GLN A 142 12.55 -4.98 0.31
N ASP A 143 12.72 -3.67 0.42
CA ASP A 143 11.70 -2.65 0.12
C ASP A 143 12.13 -1.67 -0.98
N HIS A 144 13.40 -1.70 -1.40
CA HIS A 144 13.94 -0.89 -2.50
C HIS A 144 14.46 -1.77 -3.62
N PHE A 145 13.93 -1.61 -4.83
CA PHE A 145 14.30 -2.39 -6.01
C PHE A 145 14.82 -1.52 -7.14
N VAL A 146 15.57 -2.14 -8.06
CA VAL A 146 15.93 -1.53 -9.35
C VAL A 146 15.19 -2.27 -10.44
N ALA A 147 14.44 -1.53 -11.27
CA ALA A 147 13.71 -2.11 -12.37
C ALA A 147 14.67 -2.58 -13.47
N LEU A 148 14.33 -3.72 -14.08
CA LEU A 148 14.97 -4.22 -15.28
C LEU A 148 14.37 -3.53 -16.52
N ASP A 149 15.22 -3.29 -17.51
CA ASP A 149 14.81 -2.67 -18.79
C ASP A 149 13.87 -3.56 -19.61
N THR A 150 13.96 -4.87 -19.42
CA THR A 150 13.16 -5.86 -20.15
C THR A 150 12.71 -6.98 -19.24
N GLN A 151 11.62 -7.64 -19.64
CA GLN A 151 11.11 -8.81 -18.94
C GLN A 151 12.21 -9.89 -18.86
N PRO A 152 12.53 -10.41 -17.66
CA PRO A 152 13.44 -11.52 -17.51
C PRO A 152 12.82 -12.75 -18.19
N LYS A 153 13.62 -13.47 -18.97
CA LYS A 153 13.18 -14.72 -19.57
C LYS A 153 12.93 -15.71 -18.44
N TYR A 154 11.74 -16.30 -18.39
CA TYR A 154 11.44 -17.39 -17.47
C TYR A 154 12.49 -18.48 -17.64
N ARG A 155 13.35 -18.63 -16.64
CA ARG A 155 14.25 -19.78 -16.55
C ARG A 155 13.38 -20.93 -16.07
N LEU A 156 12.68 -21.56 -17.02
CA LEU A 156 12.07 -22.86 -16.82
C LEU A 156 13.23 -23.79 -16.49
N ASP A 157 13.43 -24.04 -15.19
CA ASP A 157 14.33 -25.07 -14.70
C ASP A 157 13.72 -26.43 -15.00
N ASN A 158 13.57 -26.73 -16.29
CA ASN A 158 13.11 -28.01 -16.79
C ASN A 158 14.27 -29.01 -16.90
N GLY A 159 15.39 -28.77 -16.21
CA GLY A 159 16.58 -29.61 -16.32
C GLY A 159 17.29 -29.56 -17.68
N ASP A 160 17.05 -28.51 -18.48
CA ASP A 160 17.63 -28.42 -19.82
C ASP A 160 19.12 -28.06 -19.74
N LEU A 161 19.97 -28.98 -20.19
CA LEU A 161 21.43 -28.86 -20.20
C LEU A 161 21.87 -27.94 -21.35
N MET A 162 22.31 -26.73 -21.02
CA MET A 162 22.91 -25.80 -22.00
C MET A 162 24.39 -26.16 -22.26
N ILE A 163 24.69 -26.73 -23.44
CA ILE A 163 26.07 -26.92 -23.90
C ILE A 163 26.46 -25.75 -24.81
N HIS A 164 27.48 -24.98 -24.41
CA HIS A 164 28.15 -24.04 -25.30
C HIS A 164 29.17 -24.81 -26.16
N LEU A 165 28.91 -24.94 -27.46
CA LEU A 165 29.97 -25.30 -28.40
C LEU A 165 30.74 -24.03 -28.77
N GLN A 166 32.03 -23.99 -28.42
CA GLN A 166 32.99 -23.15 -29.10
C GLN A 166 33.46 -23.91 -30.35
N ALA A 167 33.28 -23.30 -31.52
CA ALA A 167 33.86 -23.73 -32.79
C ALA A 167 35.21 -23.04 -33.00
#